data_AF-A0A530M3E2-F1
#
_entry.id   AF-A0A530M3E2-F1
#
_cell.length_a   1.000
_cell.length_b   1.000
_cell.length_c   1.000
_cell.angle_alpha   90.00
_cell.angle_beta   90.00
_cell.angle_gamma   90.00
#
_symmetry.space_group_name_H-M   'P 1'
#
loop_
_entity.id
_entity.type
_entity.pdbx_description
1 polymer ?
#
loop_
_entity_poly.entity_id
_entity_poly.type
_entity_poly.pdbx_seq_one_letter_code
_entity_poly.pdbx_strand_id
1 'polypeptide(L)'
;MSVAEQHQFSGPVIVFQEIRLPEMVTPAGYSALIGAYELAVPLPRTLSATGEHHRITDRDGWRIMTPRHAPHPTLEGHLTFALKYEGLDLAVLKRLFQVTGPAPIEALVRESPTGSYARRIWFLYEWLTGTRLDLPDAEAGRYVPVVDPELQWPGSEKTASRYRLR
;
A
#
# COMPACT_ATOMS: atom_id res chain seq x y z
N MET A 1 -10.81 23.91 5.59
CA MET A 1 -9.77 23.28 6.42
C MET A 1 -10.24 21.87 6.72
N SER A 2 -9.82 20.89 5.92
CA SER A 2 -10.15 19.49 6.15
C SER A 2 -9.26 19.00 7.28
N VAL A 3 -9.86 18.67 8.43
CA VAL A 3 -9.17 17.90 9.46
C VAL A 3 -8.78 16.59 8.79
N ALA A 4 -7.48 16.27 8.72
CA ALA A 4 -7.06 14.96 8.26
C ALA A 4 -7.64 13.96 9.25
N GLU A 5 -8.58 13.11 8.80
CA GLU A 5 -9.04 11.99 9.61
C GLU A 5 -7.82 11.17 9.98
N GLN A 6 -7.49 11.15 11.27
CA GLN A 6 -6.41 10.33 11.80
C GLN A 6 -6.93 8.89 11.86
N HIS A 7 -6.77 8.17 10.76
CA HIS A 7 -7.07 6.74 10.71
C HIS A 7 -6.11 5.99 11.62
N GLN A 8 -6.65 5.30 12.63
CA GLN A 8 -5.86 4.53 13.56
C GLN A 8 -5.65 3.11 13.02
N PHE A 9 -4.38 2.75 12.79
CA PHE A 9 -4.02 1.38 12.45
C PHE A 9 -4.11 0.48 13.68
N SER A 10 -4.70 -0.70 13.50
CA SER A 10 -4.84 -1.70 14.56
C SER A 10 -3.47 -2.17 15.07
N GLY A 11 -3.38 -2.38 16.38
CA GLY A 11 -2.29 -3.15 16.98
C GLY A 11 -2.42 -4.66 16.72
N PRO A 12 -1.78 -5.51 17.55
CA PRO A 12 -1.93 -6.96 17.45
C PRO A 12 -3.39 -7.41 17.60
N VAL A 13 -3.86 -8.28 16.69
CA VAL A 13 -5.20 -8.87 16.68
C VAL A 13 -5.13 -10.40 16.54
N ILE A 14 -6.15 -11.09 17.05
CA ILE A 14 -6.38 -12.54 16.83
C ILE A 14 -7.58 -12.82 15.93
N VAL A 15 -8.36 -11.79 15.59
CA VAL A 15 -9.49 -11.86 14.66
C VAL A 15 -9.41 -10.65 13.72
N PHE A 16 -9.54 -10.88 12.43
CA PHE A 16 -9.62 -9.83 11.41
C PHE A 16 -10.74 -10.17 10.42
N GLN A 17 -11.71 -9.27 10.22
CA GLN A 17 -12.87 -9.49 9.33
C GLN A 17 -13.52 -10.87 9.57
N GLU A 18 -13.80 -11.18 10.84
CA GLU A 18 -14.39 -12.45 11.31
C GLU A 18 -13.51 -13.72 11.16
N ILE A 19 -12.30 -13.60 10.61
CA ILE A 19 -11.35 -14.70 10.48
C ILE A 19 -10.45 -14.75 11.71
N ARG A 20 -10.46 -15.86 12.45
CA ARG A 20 -9.57 -16.08 13.59
C ARG A 20 -8.19 -16.54 13.11
N LEU A 21 -7.15 -15.89 13.60
CA LEU A 21 -5.75 -16.19 13.31
C LEU A 21 -5.18 -17.21 14.32
N PRO A 22 -4.16 -18.00 13.93
CA PRO A 22 -3.51 -18.96 14.81
C PRO A 22 -2.68 -18.30 15.92
N GLU A 23 -2.29 -17.05 15.76
CA GLU A 23 -1.49 -16.27 16.71
C GLU A 23 -1.89 -14.77 16.67
N MET A 24 -1.46 -14.00 17.67
CA MET A 24 -1.61 -12.54 17.67
C MET A 24 -0.68 -11.95 16.61
N VAL A 25 -1.25 -11.21 15.66
CA VAL A 25 -0.48 -10.54 14.60
C VAL A 25 -0.94 -9.12 14.41
N THR A 26 -0.05 -8.24 13.98
CA THR A 26 -0.41 -6.87 13.59
C THR A 26 -0.67 -6.83 12.09
N PRO A 27 -1.87 -6.43 11.61
CA PRO A 27 -2.16 -6.30 10.19
C PRO A 27 -1.13 -5.41 9.48
N ALA A 28 -0.73 -5.77 8.26
CA ALA A 28 0.26 -5.05 7.47
C ALA A 28 -0.18 -4.94 6.01
N GLY A 29 0.30 -3.91 5.31
CA GLY A 29 -0.08 -3.70 3.91
C GLY A 29 -1.58 -3.51 3.70
N TYR A 30 -2.16 -4.22 2.72
CA TYR A 30 -3.57 -4.10 2.37
C TYR A 30 -4.51 -4.46 3.52
N SER A 31 -4.20 -5.46 4.36
CA SER A 31 -5.08 -5.83 5.48
C SER A 31 -5.25 -4.68 6.47
N ALA A 32 -4.16 -3.98 6.79
CA ALA A 32 -4.17 -2.81 7.65
C ALA A 32 -4.91 -1.62 7.03
N LEU A 33 -4.71 -1.38 5.73
CA LEU A 33 -5.40 -0.32 4.99
C LEU A 33 -6.92 -0.58 4.92
N ILE A 34 -7.32 -1.83 4.67
CA ILE A 34 -8.73 -2.25 4.67
C ILE A 34 -9.36 -2.00 6.04
N GLY A 35 -8.69 -2.38 7.13
CA GLY A 35 -9.19 -2.18 8.48
C GLY A 35 -9.27 -0.70 8.88
N ALA A 36 -8.19 0.06 8.69
CA ALA A 36 -8.08 1.44 9.17
C ALA A 36 -8.98 2.43 8.40
N TYR A 37 -9.29 2.13 7.13
CA TYR A 37 -10.16 2.95 6.27
C TYR A 37 -11.53 2.32 6.03
N GLU A 38 -11.86 1.23 6.73
CA GLU A 38 -13.14 0.50 6.61
C GLU A 38 -13.53 0.22 5.15
N LEU A 39 -12.56 -0.24 4.35
CA LEU A 39 -12.74 -0.36 2.91
C LEU A 39 -13.71 -1.50 2.58
N ALA A 40 -14.84 -1.15 1.93
CA ALA A 40 -15.75 -2.11 1.33
C ALA A 40 -15.18 -2.66 0.01
N VAL A 41 -14.32 -3.69 0.12
CA VAL A 41 -13.65 -4.35 -1.01
C VAL A 41 -13.66 -5.87 -0.84
N PRO A 42 -13.58 -6.65 -1.93
CA PRO A 42 -13.26 -8.06 -1.81
C PRO A 42 -11.89 -8.20 -1.13
N LEU A 43 -11.78 -9.09 -0.15
CA LEU A 43 -10.50 -9.32 0.53
C LEU A 43 -9.48 -9.91 -0.46
N PRO A 44 -8.21 -9.45 -0.41
CA PRO A 44 -7.12 -10.10 -1.12
C PRO A 44 -7.05 -11.60 -0.82
N ARG A 45 -6.61 -12.39 -1.81
CA ARG A 45 -6.47 -13.86 -1.66
C ARG A 45 -5.53 -14.26 -0.52
N THR A 46 -4.49 -13.45 -0.30
CA THR A 46 -3.56 -13.58 0.79
C THR A 46 -3.49 -12.24 1.51
N LEU A 47 -3.79 -12.22 2.80
CA LEU A 47 -3.63 -11.06 3.67
C LEU A 47 -2.26 -11.10 4.33
N SER A 48 -1.65 -9.94 4.54
CA SER A 48 -0.36 -9.85 5.23
C SER A 48 -0.50 -9.33 6.65
N ALA A 49 0.37 -9.81 7.53
CA ALA A 49 0.52 -9.30 8.89
C ALA A 49 1.97 -9.43 9.35
N THR A 50 2.32 -8.84 10.48
CA THR A 50 3.58 -9.10 11.18
C THR A 50 3.33 -9.74 12.53
N GLY A 51 4.00 -10.86 12.81
CA GLY A 51 3.99 -11.52 14.11
C GLY A 51 5.28 -11.28 14.89
N GLU A 52 5.39 -11.87 16.07
CA GLU A 52 6.59 -11.79 16.92
C GLU A 52 7.69 -12.78 16.51
N HIS A 53 7.34 -13.78 15.68
CA HIS A 53 8.27 -14.81 15.25
C HIS A 53 9.23 -14.33 14.15
N HIS A 54 10.46 -14.86 14.19
CA HIS A 54 11.53 -14.51 13.26
C HIS A 54 11.54 -15.37 11.98
N ARG A 55 10.39 -15.95 11.61
CA ARG A 55 10.21 -16.74 10.38
C ARG A 55 8.93 -16.31 9.67
N ILE A 56 8.98 -16.22 8.33
CA ILE A 56 7.81 -15.97 7.49
C ILE A 56 6.99 -17.26 7.40
N THR A 57 5.68 -17.17 7.55
CA THR A 57 4.76 -18.32 7.42
C THR A 57 3.59 -17.96 6.50
N ASP A 58 3.16 -18.94 5.70
CA ASP A 58 1.94 -18.87 4.89
C ASP A 58 0.95 -19.91 5.43
N ARG A 59 -0.21 -19.47 5.93
CA ARG A 59 -1.23 -20.35 6.51
C ARG A 59 -2.61 -19.70 6.45
N ASP A 60 -3.63 -20.47 6.09
CA ASP A 60 -5.05 -20.06 6.14
C ASP A 60 -5.35 -18.72 5.45
N GLY A 61 -4.71 -18.46 4.29
CA GLY A 61 -4.88 -17.20 3.55
C GLY A 61 -4.10 -16.02 4.15
N TRP A 62 -3.21 -16.26 5.10
CA TRP A 62 -2.33 -15.25 5.69
C TRP A 62 -0.87 -15.50 5.37
N ARG A 63 -0.16 -14.43 5.07
CA ARG A 63 1.30 -14.35 5.08
C ARG A 63 1.74 -13.56 6.31
N ILE A 64 2.26 -14.26 7.32
CA ILE A 64 2.75 -13.65 8.55
C ILE A 64 4.24 -13.41 8.39
N MET A 65 4.62 -12.14 8.35
CA MET A 65 6.00 -11.68 8.23
C MET A 65 6.61 -11.43 9.62
N THR A 66 7.93 -11.33 9.65
CA THR A 66 8.67 -11.13 10.91
C THR A 66 8.63 -9.67 11.37
N PRO A 67 8.94 -9.36 12.65
CA PRO A 67 8.88 -7.99 13.19
C PRO A 67 9.69 -6.96 12.39
N ARG A 68 10.81 -7.38 11.77
CA ARG A 68 11.67 -6.49 10.98
C ARG A 68 10.98 -5.92 9.73
N HIS A 69 9.87 -6.52 9.30
CA HIS A 69 9.09 -6.07 8.15
C HIS A 69 7.94 -5.15 8.57
N ALA A 70 7.75 -4.90 9.87
CA ALA A 70 6.67 -4.06 10.35
C ALA A 70 6.74 -2.68 9.69
N PRO A 71 5.68 -2.26 8.96
CA PRO A 71 5.63 -0.92 8.43
C PRO A 71 5.46 0.10 9.57
N HIS A 72 5.84 1.35 9.31
CA HIS A 72 5.34 2.43 10.14
C HIS A 72 3.81 2.46 10.06
N PRO A 73 3.09 2.74 11.16
CA PRO A 73 1.63 2.77 11.21
C PRO A 73 1.09 4.05 10.56
N THR A 74 1.40 4.23 9.28
CA THR A 74 1.03 5.38 8.45
C THR A 74 0.52 4.90 7.10
N LEU A 75 -0.24 5.75 6.39
CA LEU A 75 -0.69 5.47 5.03
C LEU A 75 0.48 5.10 4.11
N GLU A 76 1.57 5.88 4.15
CA GLU A 76 2.78 5.62 3.37
C GLU A 76 3.42 4.27 3.73
N GLY A 77 3.55 3.98 5.03
CA GLY A 77 4.21 2.77 5.51
C GLY A 77 3.50 1.52 5.01
N HIS A 78 2.16 1.49 5.13
CA HIS A 78 1.36 0.35 4.68
C HIS A 78 1.24 0.27 3.16
N LEU A 79 1.12 1.39 2.43
CA LEU A 79 1.17 1.38 0.96
C LEU A 79 2.53 0.86 0.45
N THR A 80 3.63 1.34 1.04
CA THR A 80 4.99 0.89 0.68
C THR A 80 5.17 -0.60 0.95
N PHE A 81 4.69 -1.08 2.10
CA PHE A 81 4.70 -2.51 2.41
C PHE A 81 3.94 -3.31 1.35
N ALA A 82 2.72 -2.90 1.02
CA ALA A 82 1.86 -3.61 0.06
C ALA A 82 2.54 -3.70 -1.32
N LEU A 83 3.04 -2.56 -1.84
CA LEU A 83 3.73 -2.52 -3.13
C LEU A 83 5.03 -3.34 -3.14
N LYS A 84 5.67 -3.54 -1.98
CA LYS A 84 6.93 -4.26 -1.85
C LYS A 84 6.75 -5.77 -1.69
N TYR A 85 5.70 -6.22 -1.00
CA TYR A 85 5.57 -7.61 -0.56
C TYR A 85 4.31 -8.31 -1.07
N GLU A 86 3.27 -7.55 -1.42
CA GLU A 86 1.96 -8.08 -1.84
C GLU A 86 1.71 -7.87 -3.34
N GLY A 87 2.33 -6.85 -3.93
CA GLY A 87 2.08 -6.42 -5.31
C GLY A 87 0.88 -5.48 -5.40
N LEU A 88 0.34 -5.30 -6.61
CA LEU A 88 -0.80 -4.41 -6.85
C LEU A 88 -2.13 -5.14 -6.64
N ASP A 89 -2.96 -4.64 -5.72
CA ASP A 89 -4.39 -4.93 -5.67
C ASP A 89 -5.16 -3.69 -6.12
N LEU A 90 -5.59 -3.69 -7.38
CA LEU A 90 -6.22 -2.50 -7.97
C LEU A 90 -7.59 -2.19 -7.37
N ALA A 91 -8.30 -3.18 -6.82
CA ALA A 91 -9.58 -2.97 -6.17
C ALA A 91 -9.38 -2.25 -4.83
N VAL A 92 -8.44 -2.74 -4.01
CA VAL A 92 -8.09 -2.11 -2.73
C VAL A 92 -7.51 -0.71 -2.96
N LEU A 93 -6.53 -0.56 -3.85
CA LEU A 93 -5.89 0.72 -4.15
C LEU A 93 -6.90 1.76 -4.64
N LYS A 94 -7.76 1.40 -5.61
CA LYS A 94 -8.76 2.33 -6.14
C LYS A 94 -9.74 2.76 -5.05
N ARG A 95 -10.22 1.82 -4.22
CA ARG A 95 -11.16 2.15 -3.15
C ARG A 95 -10.51 3.01 -2.08
N LEU A 96 -9.28 2.70 -1.69
CA LEU A 96 -8.50 3.50 -0.76
C LEU A 96 -8.34 4.94 -1.27
N PHE A 97 -7.92 5.12 -2.51
CA PHE A 97 -7.71 6.45 -3.09
C PHE A 97 -8.99 7.30 -3.18
N GLN A 98 -10.15 6.66 -3.41
CA GLN A 98 -11.45 7.33 -3.35
C GLN A 98 -11.78 7.83 -1.94
N VAL A 99 -11.37 7.10 -0.90
CA VAL A 99 -11.61 7.47 0.51
C VAL A 99 -10.60 8.52 0.97
N THR A 100 -9.31 8.35 0.67
CA THR A 100 -8.26 9.28 1.13
C THR A 100 -8.34 10.65 0.45
N GLY A 101 -8.79 10.68 -0.80
CA GLY A 101 -8.66 11.85 -1.66
C GLY A 101 -7.19 12.21 -1.98
N PRO A 102 -6.97 13.37 -2.61
CA PRO A 102 -5.66 13.74 -3.15
C PRO A 102 -4.66 14.21 -2.08
N ALA A 103 -5.12 14.94 -1.07
CA ALA A 103 -4.24 15.66 -0.15
C ALA A 103 -3.24 14.77 0.62
N PRO A 104 -3.63 13.59 1.18
CA PRO A 104 -2.68 12.70 1.83
C PRO A 104 -1.63 12.13 0.87
N ILE A 105 -2.01 11.88 -0.39
CA ILE A 105 -1.11 11.34 -1.41
C ILE A 105 -0.11 12.41 -1.86
N GLU A 106 -0.57 13.65 -2.05
CA GLU A 106 0.33 14.75 -2.36
C GLU A 106 1.33 15.02 -1.23
N ALA A 107 0.88 14.98 0.03
CA ALA A 107 1.75 15.14 1.18
C ALA A 107 2.89 14.10 1.19
N LEU A 108 2.52 12.82 1.03
CA LEU A 108 3.48 11.70 0.92
C LEU A 108 4.52 11.95 -0.19
N VAL A 109 4.07 12.37 -1.38
CA VAL A 109 4.98 12.60 -2.51
C VAL A 109 5.90 13.80 -2.27
N ARG A 110 5.41 14.87 -1.64
CA ARG A 110 6.24 16.04 -1.29
C ARG A 110 7.28 15.71 -0.22
N GLU A 111 6.97 14.80 0.71
CA GLU A 111 7.91 14.32 1.72
C GLU A 111 9.03 13.45 1.12
N SER A 112 8.73 12.68 0.08
CA SER A 112 9.70 11.76 -0.55
C SER A 112 9.71 11.83 -2.09
N PRO A 113 10.06 12.99 -2.69
CA PRO A 113 9.85 13.27 -4.12
C PRO A 113 10.68 12.38 -5.06
N THR A 114 11.83 11.87 -4.60
CA THR A 114 12.69 10.96 -5.37
C THR A 114 12.41 9.48 -5.07
N GLY A 115 11.63 9.19 -4.03
CA GLY A 115 11.30 7.85 -3.56
C GLY A 115 10.58 7.03 -4.62
N SER A 116 11.01 5.79 -4.85
CA SER A 116 10.39 4.91 -5.84
C SER A 116 8.93 4.59 -5.50
N TYR A 117 8.64 4.28 -4.23
CA TYR A 117 7.29 3.96 -3.78
C TYR A 117 6.37 5.17 -3.82
N ALA A 118 6.81 6.34 -3.35
CA ALA A 118 6.05 7.58 -3.44
C ALA A 118 5.63 7.90 -4.88
N ARG A 119 6.56 7.79 -5.85
CA ARG A 119 6.27 8.01 -7.27
C ARG A 119 5.31 6.95 -7.85
N ARG A 120 5.43 5.68 -7.45
CA ARG A 120 4.47 4.63 -7.84
C ARG A 120 3.07 4.91 -7.29
N ILE A 121 2.96 5.27 -6.01
CA ILE A 121 1.69 5.63 -5.36
C ILE A 121 1.04 6.81 -6.08
N TRP A 122 1.83 7.85 -6.40
CA TRP A 122 1.37 9.00 -7.18
C TRP A 122 0.79 8.59 -8.54
N PHE A 123 1.54 7.80 -9.31
CA PHE A 123 1.06 7.30 -10.60
C PHE A 123 -0.23 6.48 -10.45
N LEU A 124 -0.27 5.54 -9.51
CA LEU A 124 -1.42 4.68 -9.27
C LEU A 124 -2.66 5.49 -8.86
N TYR A 125 -2.48 6.55 -8.07
CA TYR A 125 -3.58 7.46 -7.72
C TYR A 125 -4.13 8.15 -8.97
N GLU A 126 -3.30 8.86 -9.74
CA GLU A 126 -3.77 9.60 -10.92
C GLU A 126 -4.39 8.65 -11.95
N TRP A 127 -3.81 7.46 -12.12
CA TRP A 127 -4.31 6.46 -13.07
C TRP A 127 -5.65 5.83 -12.66
N LEU A 128 -5.80 5.42 -11.40
CA LEU A 128 -7.01 4.72 -10.94
C LEU A 128 -8.19 5.66 -10.69
N THR A 129 -7.91 6.93 -10.34
CA THR A 129 -8.94 7.93 -10.04
C THR A 129 -9.24 8.84 -11.22
N GLY A 130 -8.34 8.93 -12.22
CA GLY A 130 -8.42 9.93 -13.29
C GLY A 130 -8.18 11.36 -12.81
N THR A 131 -7.76 11.57 -11.56
CA THR A 131 -7.55 12.88 -10.96
C THR A 131 -6.07 13.21 -10.94
N ARG A 132 -5.67 14.29 -11.62
CA ARG A 132 -4.30 14.80 -11.57
C ARG A 132 -4.04 15.48 -10.22
N LEU A 133 -2.94 15.11 -9.56
CA LEU A 133 -2.52 15.73 -8.30
C LEU A 133 -1.81 17.07 -8.54
N ASP A 134 -1.91 17.98 -7.57
CA ASP A 134 -1.21 19.27 -7.58
C ASP A 134 0.27 19.10 -7.22
N LEU A 135 0.99 18.43 -8.11
CA LEU A 135 2.40 18.12 -7.99
C LEU A 135 3.13 18.48 -9.29
N PRO A 136 4.31 19.12 -9.20
CA PRO A 136 5.19 19.28 -10.36
C PRO A 136 5.67 17.91 -10.85
N ASP A 137 6.08 17.82 -12.11
CA ASP A 137 6.69 16.59 -12.65
C ASP A 137 7.94 16.21 -11.83
N ALA A 138 8.20 14.91 -11.68
CA ALA A 138 9.38 14.43 -10.96
C ALA A 138 10.66 14.87 -11.69
N GLU A 139 11.49 15.67 -11.03
CA GLU A 139 12.73 16.21 -11.60
C GLU A 139 13.90 15.22 -11.51
N ALA A 140 13.87 14.29 -10.55
CA ALA A 140 14.99 13.41 -10.23
C ALA A 140 14.56 11.95 -9.94
N GLY A 141 15.55 11.04 -9.92
CA GLY A 141 15.37 9.61 -9.69
C GLY A 141 15.46 8.76 -10.96
N ARG A 142 15.71 7.45 -10.79
CA ARG A 142 15.73 6.50 -11.92
C ARG A 142 14.30 6.15 -12.35
N TYR A 143 14.14 5.83 -13.63
CA TYR A 143 12.98 5.08 -14.12
C TYR A 143 12.89 3.72 -13.44
N VAL A 144 11.79 3.47 -12.73
CA VAL A 144 11.53 2.22 -12.03
C VAL A 144 10.22 1.61 -12.51
N PRO A 145 10.10 0.27 -12.56
CA PRO A 145 8.86 -0.36 -12.95
C PRO A 145 7.76 -0.07 -11.93
N VAL A 146 6.53 0.13 -12.41
CA VAL A 146 5.33 0.24 -11.54
C VAL A 146 4.99 -1.13 -10.94
N VAL A 147 5.01 -2.16 -11.79
CA VAL A 147 4.71 -3.56 -11.42
C VAL A 147 6.03 -4.28 -11.13
N ASP A 148 6.09 -4.98 -10.01
CA ASP A 148 7.23 -5.84 -9.70
C ASP A 148 7.10 -7.19 -10.44
N PRO A 149 8.00 -7.53 -11.37
CA PRO A 149 7.93 -8.78 -12.14
C PRO A 149 8.12 -10.04 -11.28
N GLU A 150 8.67 -9.93 -10.07
CA GLU A 150 8.78 -11.05 -9.14
C GLU A 150 7.44 -11.38 -8.47
N LEU A 151 6.52 -10.40 -8.39
CA LEU A 151 5.21 -10.55 -7.77
C LEU A 151 4.09 -10.73 -8.79
N GLN A 152 4.17 -10.06 -9.94
CA GLN A 152 3.09 -9.98 -10.93
C GLN A 152 3.62 -9.84 -12.35
N TRP A 153 2.84 -10.31 -13.33
CA TRP A 153 3.18 -10.17 -14.74
C TRP A 153 2.97 -8.72 -15.23
N PRO A 154 4.02 -7.99 -15.67
CA PRO A 154 3.93 -6.55 -15.96
C PRO A 154 3.32 -6.20 -17.34
N GLY A 155 3.18 -7.17 -18.25
CA GLY A 155 2.72 -6.90 -19.62
C GLY A 155 3.72 -6.06 -20.43
N SER A 156 3.23 -5.27 -21.39
CA SER A 156 4.06 -4.41 -22.25
C SER A 156 4.48 -3.13 -21.52
N GLU A 157 5.77 -2.83 -21.51
CA GLU A 157 6.35 -1.64 -20.87
C GLU A 157 5.93 -0.33 -21.58
N LYS A 158 5.57 0.68 -20.79
CA LYS A 158 5.29 2.04 -21.28
C LYS A 158 5.84 3.09 -20.31
N THR A 159 6.60 4.02 -20.84
CA THR A 159 7.19 5.10 -20.03
C THR A 159 6.13 6.12 -19.59
N ALA A 160 6.08 6.40 -18.28
CA ALA A 160 5.29 7.48 -17.69
C ALA A 160 6.23 8.57 -17.16
N SER A 161 6.62 9.51 -18.03
CA SER A 161 7.71 10.47 -17.79
C SER A 161 7.48 11.41 -16.60
N ARG A 162 6.24 11.88 -16.39
CA ARG A 162 5.85 12.75 -15.26
C ARG A 162 6.28 12.19 -13.90
N TYR A 163 6.23 10.88 -13.76
CA TYR A 163 6.56 10.16 -12.53
C TYR A 163 7.94 9.52 -12.58
N ARG A 164 8.58 9.55 -13.75
CA ARG A 164 9.78 8.77 -14.10
C ARG A 164 9.59 7.29 -13.77
N LEU A 165 8.53 6.68 -14.32
CA LEU A 165 8.19 5.26 -14.17
C LEU A 165 8.11 4.55 -15.53
N ARG A 166 8.16 3.22 -15.49
CA ARG A 166 8.01 2.33 -16.65
C ARG A 166 7.06 1.18 -16.36
#